data_AF-A0A5M6D8X0-F1
#
_entry.id   AF-A0A5M6D8X0-F1
#
_cell.length_a   1.000
_cell.length_b   1.000
_cell.length_c   1.000
_cell.angle_alpha   90.00
_cell.angle_beta   90.00
_cell.angle_gamma   90.00
#
_symmetry.space_group_name_H-M   'P 1'
#
loop_
_entity.id
_entity.type
_entity.pdbx_description
1 polymer ?
#
loop_
_entity_poly.entity_id
_entity_poly.type
_entity_poly.pdbx_seq_one_letter_code
_entity_poly.pdbx_strand_id
1 'polypeptide(L)'
;MLILILEIIISVALLLYPITQVIRRGIRRKEKISGSIKWGSILSIIFGIYLWLKNGLTLDYGTAEEIIESKAEIMFYFGLSNIILGLLIILILAIGWISRKITKPLPNNS
;
A
#
# COMPACT_ATOMS: atom_id res chain seq x y z
N MET A 1 -17.32 -0.80 -17.66
CA MET A 1 -16.01 -0.48 -18.26
C MET A 1 -15.37 0.75 -17.63
N LEU A 2 -16.06 1.90 -17.55
CA LEU A 2 -15.54 3.12 -16.91
C LEU A 2 -15.12 2.94 -15.44
N ILE A 3 -15.96 2.26 -14.64
CA ILE A 3 -15.69 1.99 -13.21
C ILE A 3 -14.39 1.19 -13.03
N LEU A 4 -14.16 0.21 -13.89
CA LEU A 4 -12.97 -0.64 -13.86
C LEU A 4 -11.69 0.15 -14.16
N ILE A 5 -11.74 1.04 -15.15
CA ILE A 5 -10.61 1.92 -15.49
C ILE A 5 -10.29 2.85 -14.31
N LEU A 6 -11.32 3.41 -13.66
CA LEU A 6 -11.13 4.25 -12.46
C LEU A 6 -10.45 3.47 -11.32
N GLU A 7 -10.84 2.22 -11.09
CA GLU A 7 -10.25 1.38 -10.05
C GLU A 7 -8.77 1.08 -10.30
N ILE A 8 -8.39 0.84 -11.57
CA ILE A 8 -6.99 0.67 -11.97
C ILE A 8 -6.22 1.97 -11.74
N ILE A 9 -6.76 3.12 -12.15
CA ILE A 9 -6.10 4.43 -11.97
C ILE A 9 -5.88 4.72 -10.48
N ILE A 10 -6.90 4.50 -9.65
CA ILE A 10 -6.82 4.70 -8.20
C ILE A 10 -5.79 3.73 -7.59
N SER A 11 -5.81 2.46 -7.99
CA SER A 11 -4.85 1.45 -7.57
C SER A 11 -3.40 1.89 -7.86
N VAL A 12 -3.13 2.28 -9.10
CA VAL A 12 -1.79 2.74 -9.52
C VAL A 12 -1.39 4.02 -8.77
N ALA A 13 -2.31 4.97 -8.58
CA ALA A 13 -2.05 6.18 -7.81
C ALA A 13 -1.70 5.87 -6.35
N LEU A 14 -2.42 4.93 -5.72
CA LEU A 14 -2.17 4.49 -4.34
C LEU A 14 -0.88 3.68 -4.19
N LEU A 15 -0.39 3.04 -5.26
CA LEU A 15 0.93 2.41 -5.27
C LEU A 15 2.06 3.44 -5.44
N LEU A 16 1.90 4.39 -6.36
CA LEU A 16 2.94 5.39 -6.67
C LEU A 16 3.09 6.44 -5.57
N TYR A 17 1.99 6.83 -4.91
CA TYR A 17 2.01 7.88 -3.90
C TYR A 17 2.95 7.56 -2.72
N PRO A 18 2.84 6.41 -2.03
CA PRO A 18 3.75 6.06 -0.95
C PRO A 18 5.21 5.96 -1.41
N ILE A 19 5.45 5.39 -2.59
CA ILE A 19 6.79 5.21 -3.17
C ILE A 19 7.45 6.58 -3.41
N THR A 20 6.74 7.51 -4.06
CA THR A 20 7.25 8.86 -4.32
C THR A 20 7.56 9.63 -3.04
N GLN A 21 6.76 9.45 -1.98
CA GLN A 21 7.03 10.07 -0.67
C GLN A 21 8.26 9.45 0.02
N VAL A 22 8.44 8.13 -0.08
CA VAL A 22 9.64 7.44 0.44
C VAL A 22 10.89 7.91 -0.28
N ILE A 23 10.87 7.99 -1.61
CA ILE A 23 11.99 8.50 -2.43
C ILE A 23 12.29 9.97 -2.08
N ARG A 24 11.26 10.82 -2.03
CA ARG A 24 11.39 12.23 -1.66
C ARG A 24 12.07 12.40 -0.30
N ARG A 25 11.71 11.56 0.67
CA ARG A 25 12.34 11.54 2.00
C ARG A 25 13.80 11.08 1.96
N GLY A 26 14.11 10.06 1.15
CA GLY A 26 15.49 9.60 0.95
C GLY A 26 16.41 10.70 0.43
N ILE A 27 15.92 11.50 -0.51
CA ILE A 27 16.63 12.66 -1.08
C ILE A 27 16.69 13.80 -0.06
N ARG A 28 15.55 14.13 0.58
CA ARG A 28 15.45 15.19 1.59
C ARG A 28 15.59 14.61 2.99
N ARG A 29 16.81 14.23 3.37
CA ARG A 29 17.18 13.60 4.68
C ARG A 29 16.69 14.32 5.95
N LYS A 30 16.06 15.50 5.84
CA LYS A 30 15.55 16.32 6.96
C LYS A 30 14.02 16.33 7.11
N GLU A 31 13.24 15.75 6.21
CA GLU A 31 11.77 15.72 6.35
C GLU A 31 11.34 14.66 7.39
N LYS A 32 10.60 15.09 8.43
CA LYS A 32 9.91 14.20 9.37
C LYS A 32 8.97 13.29 8.59
N ILE A 33 8.72 12.08 9.09
CA ILE A 33 7.68 11.19 8.52
C ILE A 33 6.38 11.98 8.47
N SER A 34 5.93 12.31 7.26
CA SER A 34 4.65 12.95 7.06
C SER A 34 3.54 11.99 7.46
N GLY A 35 2.53 12.49 8.20
CA GLY A 35 1.31 11.73 8.47
C GLY A 35 0.67 11.22 7.17
N SER A 36 0.89 11.92 6.05
CA SER A 36 0.39 11.54 4.74
C SER A 36 0.94 10.19 4.23
N ILE A 37 2.16 9.80 4.58
CA ILE A 37 2.72 8.48 4.22
C ILE A 37 1.96 7.37 4.97
N LYS A 38 1.69 7.58 6.27
CA LYS A 38 0.94 6.62 7.09
C LYS A 38 -0.46 6.41 6.56
N TRP A 39 -1.18 7.50 6.30
CA TRP A 39 -2.53 7.45 5.76
C TRP A 39 -2.56 6.88 4.34
N GLY A 40 -1.57 7.19 3.50
CA GLY A 40 -1.43 6.59 2.16
C GLY A 40 -1.26 5.07 2.21
N SER A 41 -0.47 4.54 3.14
CA SER A 41 -0.32 3.09 3.33
C SER A 41 -1.60 2.42 3.82
N ILE A 42 -2.31 3.04 4.76
CA ILE A 42 -3.61 2.53 5.25
C ILE A 42 -4.64 2.52 4.12
N LEU A 43 -4.73 3.60 3.33
CA LEU A 43 -5.62 3.69 2.19
C LEU A 43 -5.30 2.64 1.12
N SER A 44 -4.02 2.37 0.86
CA SER A 44 -3.61 1.30 -0.05
C SER A 44 -4.10 -0.07 0.44
N ILE A 45 -3.94 -0.39 1.73
CA ILE A 45 -4.46 -1.66 2.29
C ILE A 45 -5.99 -1.75 2.16
N ILE A 46 -6.71 -0.71 2.59
CA ILE A 46 -8.18 -0.69 2.53
C ILE A 46 -8.66 -0.84 1.09
N PHE A 47 -8.03 -0.14 0.15
CA PHE A 47 -8.39 -0.21 -1.26
C PHE A 47 -8.09 -1.59 -1.85
N GLY A 48 -6.97 -2.22 -1.47
CA GLY A 48 -6.65 -3.58 -1.91
C GLY A 48 -7.66 -4.62 -1.40
N ILE A 49 -8.10 -4.50 -0.15
CA ILE A 49 -9.18 -5.33 0.40
C ILE A 49 -10.50 -5.08 -0.35
N TYR A 50 -10.81 -3.82 -0.65
CA TYR A 50 -11.99 -3.47 -1.45
C TYR A 50 -11.97 -4.12 -2.84
N LEU A 51 -10.81 -4.11 -3.52
CA LEU A 51 -10.67 -4.76 -4.84
C LEU A 51 -10.94 -6.27 -4.76
N TRP A 52 -10.45 -6.94 -3.72
CA TRP A 52 -10.71 -8.37 -3.49
C TRP A 52 -12.17 -8.67 -3.17
N LEU A 53 -12.79 -7.90 -2.27
CA LEU A 53 -14.20 -8.10 -1.91
C LEU A 53 -15.14 -7.88 -3.09
N LYS A 54 -14.83 -6.89 -3.94
CA LYS A 54 -15.68 -6.54 -5.08
C LYS A 54 -15.55 -7.51 -6.26
N ASN A 55 -14.34 -7.99 -6.55
CA ASN A 55 -14.10 -8.84 -7.71
C ASN A 55 -14.12 -10.35 -7.37
N GLY A 56 -14.32 -10.70 -6.10
CA GLY A 56 -14.30 -12.07 -5.62
C GLY A 56 -12.87 -12.56 -5.36
N LEU A 57 -12.69 -13.32 -4.27
CA LEU A 57 -11.45 -14.06 -3.97
C LEU A 57 -11.39 -15.40 -4.74
N THR A 58 -12.34 -15.65 -5.62
CA THR A 58 -12.51 -16.92 -6.33
C THR A 58 -11.49 -17.04 -7.46
N LEU A 59 -10.35 -17.66 -7.15
CA LEU A 59 -9.47 -18.33 -8.10
C LEU A 59 -10.05 -19.73 -8.40
N ASP A 60 -11.33 -19.80 -8.81
CA ASP A 60 -11.97 -21.08 -9.12
C ASP A 60 -11.81 -21.37 -10.61
N TYR A 61 -11.05 -22.42 -10.92
CA TYR A 61 -10.61 -22.76 -12.27
C TYR A 61 -11.64 -23.69 -12.94
N GLY A 62 -12.67 -23.12 -13.56
CA GLY A 62 -13.74 -23.88 -14.23
C GLY A 62 -14.28 -23.16 -15.47
N THR A 63 -14.43 -23.91 -16.57
CA THR A 63 -14.54 -23.42 -17.96
C THR A 63 -15.74 -22.51 -18.28
N ALA A 64 -15.43 -21.41 -18.99
CA ALA A 64 -16.25 -20.57 -19.89
C ALA A 64 -16.31 -19.06 -19.55
N GLU A 65 -15.61 -18.58 -18.52
CA GLU A 65 -15.66 -17.19 -18.06
C GLU A 65 -14.36 -16.39 -18.31
N GLU A 66 -13.51 -16.75 -19.27
CA GLU A 66 -12.17 -16.16 -19.53
C GLU A 66 -12.08 -14.61 -19.48
N ILE A 67 -13.11 -13.87 -19.93
CA ILE A 67 -13.13 -12.40 -19.91
C ILE A 67 -13.47 -11.83 -18.51
N ILE A 68 -14.27 -12.55 -17.72
CA ILE A 68 -14.59 -12.19 -16.34
C ILE A 68 -13.46 -12.67 -15.42
N GLU A 69 -12.93 -13.87 -15.68
CA GLU A 69 -11.76 -14.48 -15.04
C GLU A 69 -10.52 -13.57 -15.16
N SER A 70 -10.17 -13.13 -16.37
CA SER A 70 -9.01 -12.23 -16.57
C SER A 70 -9.16 -10.89 -15.86
N LYS A 71 -10.38 -10.36 -15.71
CA LYS A 71 -10.62 -9.12 -14.97
C LYS A 71 -10.47 -9.33 -13.46
N ALA A 72 -11.04 -10.40 -12.94
CA ALA A 72 -10.92 -10.75 -11.53
C ALA A 72 -9.45 -11.00 -11.15
N GLU A 73 -8.70 -11.69 -12.01
CA GLU A 73 -7.27 -11.96 -11.82
C GLU A 73 -6.43 -10.68 -11.81
N ILE A 74 -6.63 -9.78 -12.79
CA ILE A 74 -5.94 -8.48 -12.82
C ILE A 74 -6.24 -7.67 -11.54
N MET A 75 -7.51 -7.63 -11.12
CA MET A 75 -7.90 -6.92 -9.90
C MET A 75 -7.36 -7.57 -8.64
N PHE A 76 -7.23 -8.90 -8.63
CA PHE A 76 -6.59 -9.64 -7.56
C PHE A 76 -5.12 -9.21 -7.41
N TYR A 77 -4.36 -9.16 -8.51
CA TYR A 77 -2.96 -8.71 -8.47
C TYR A 77 -2.83 -7.24 -8.03
N PHE A 78 -3.72 -6.36 -8.50
CA PHE A 78 -3.75 -4.96 -8.04
C PHE A 78 -4.07 -4.85 -6.54
N GLY A 79 -5.04 -5.63 -6.05
CA GLY A 79 -5.39 -5.68 -4.63
C GLY A 79 -4.24 -6.20 -3.78
N LEU A 80 -3.63 -7.30 -4.21
CA LEU A 80 -2.48 -7.92 -3.55
C LEU A 80 -1.30 -6.95 -3.46
N SER A 81 -0.97 -6.28 -4.57
CA SER A 81 0.14 -5.33 -4.66
C SER A 81 -0.06 -4.16 -3.69
N ASN A 82 -1.28 -3.62 -3.60
CA ASN A 82 -1.62 -2.55 -2.67
C ASN A 82 -1.49 -2.98 -1.21
N ILE A 83 -2.00 -4.17 -0.87
CA ILE A 83 -1.88 -4.72 0.49
C ILE A 83 -0.41 -4.91 0.86
N ILE A 84 0.39 -5.56 0.00
CA ILE A 84 1.81 -5.82 0.23
C ILE A 84 2.57 -4.51 0.43
N LEU A 85 2.37 -3.52 -0.46
CA LEU A 85 3.07 -2.24 -0.35
C LEU A 85 2.68 -1.48 0.93
N GLY A 86 1.38 -1.43 1.24
CA GLY A 86 0.89 -0.78 2.45
C GLY A 86 1.47 -1.39 3.71
N LEU A 87 1.50 -2.73 3.81
CA LEU A 87 2.11 -3.45 4.94
C LEU A 87 3.62 -3.21 5.03
N LEU A 88 4.32 -3.27 3.90
CA LEU A 88 5.77 -3.03 3.84
C LEU A 88 6.13 -1.63 4.39
N ILE A 89 5.36 -0.60 4.02
CA ILE A 89 5.63 0.77 4.49
C ILE A 89 5.30 0.92 5.97
N ILE A 90 4.18 0.35 6.44
CA ILE A 90 3.86 0.34 7.87
C ILE A 90 4.99 -0.33 8.67
N LEU A 91 5.55 -1.44 8.16
CA LEU A 91 6.68 -2.13 8.78
C LEU A 91 7.93 -1.24 8.82
N ILE A 92 8.30 -0.58 7.71
CA ILE A 92 9.43 0.35 7.66
C ILE A 92 9.25 1.49 8.67
N LEU A 93 8.03 2.02 8.79
CA LEU A 93 7.70 3.08 9.74
C LEU A 93 7.79 2.60 11.20
N ALA A 94 7.35 1.37 11.47
CA ALA A 94 7.43 0.76 12.79
C ALA A 94 8.90 0.53 13.19
N ILE A 95 9.72 -0.06 12.32
CA ILE A 95 11.16 -0.24 12.55
C ILE A 95 11.83 1.11 12.82
N GLY A 96 11.59 2.11 11.96
CA GLY A 96 12.16 3.44 12.13
C GLY A 96 11.66 4.20 13.37
N TRP A 97 10.56 3.78 13.98
CA TRP A 97 10.09 4.29 15.28
C TRP A 97 10.77 3.56 16.44
N ILE A 98 10.85 2.22 16.37
CA ILE A 98 11.51 1.38 17.38
C ILE A 98 12.98 1.76 17.52
N SER A 99 13.73 1.87 16.42
CA SER A 99 15.14 2.28 16.44
C SER A 99 15.31 3.63 17.17
N ARG A 100 14.44 4.61 16.89
CA ARG A 100 14.49 5.92 17.56
C ARG A 100 14.16 5.89 19.05
N LYS A 101 13.39 4.90 19.51
CA LYS A 101 13.15 4.72 20.96
C LYS A 101 14.36 4.09 21.65
N ILE A 102 15.02 3.14 20.99
CA ILE A 102 16.18 2.42 21.54
C ILE A 102 17.42 3.32 21.60
N THR A 103 17.65 4.17 20.59
CA THR A 103 18.87 5.00 20.50
C THR A 103 18.77 6.36 21.20
N LYS A 104 17.70 6.65 21.95
CA LYS A 104 17.63 7.90 22.73
C LYS A 104 18.59 7.81 23.92
N PRO A 105 19.59 8.70 24.05
CA PRO A 105 20.39 8.76 25.26
C PRO A 105 19.47 9.07 26.44
N LEU A 106 19.71 8.38 27.57
CA LEU A 106 19.07 8.69 28.85
C LEU A 106 19.22 10.21 29.12
N PRO A 107 18.16 10.90 29.59
CA PRO A 107 18.29 12.29 29.97
C PRO A 107 19.40 12.41 31.02
N ASN A 108 20.41 13.23 30.72
CA ASN A 108 21.45 13.56 31.67
C ASN A 108 20.79 14.42 32.75
N ASN A 109 20.43 13.81 33.86
CA ASN A 109 20.05 14.53 35.06
C ASN A 109 21.35 15.03 35.70
N SER A 110 21.83 16.17 35.24
CA SER A 110 22.92 16.96 35.85
C SER A 110 22.38 18.31 36.27
#